data_AF-A0A146LMU2-F1
#
_entry.id   AF-A0A146LMU2-F1
#
_cell.length_a   1.000
_cell.length_b   1.000
_cell.length_c   1.000
_cell.angle_alpha   90.00
_cell.angle_beta   90.00
_cell.angle_gamma   90.00
#
_symmetry.space_group_name_H-M   'P 1'
#
loop_
_entity.id
_entity.type
_entity.pdbx_description
1 polymer ?
#
loop_
_entity_poly.entity_id
_entity_poly.type
_entity_poly.pdbx_seq_one_letter_code
_entity_poly.pdbx_strand_id
1 'polypeptide(L)'
;MYWQFNHQSSPQIETVLAKEDLTLSEVLDQENILQELKNPNTKLIEFITRNDILDELITLIIEEPSEEIDEQERYRRSNLACEVLTTDIPRLNESLSDFSLLTKLYSFLKQEPPLNPLLASFFSRTLSLLICRKSDQNWYSYQFTCLTVIDFLKSRENSLKLLLKHLGTSAIMDLTLKLITQVEGDAMQQNLVDWLESEELIQSIIELFHPRIDSDRQSNAAQLLCDSIRKFREREINPKENPKPESRKIK
;
A
#
# COMPACT_ATOMS: atom_id res chain seq x y z
N MET A 1 11.25 -33.35 -22.37
CA MET A 1 9.89 -32.96 -22.80
C MET A 1 9.57 -31.65 -22.12
N TYR A 2 9.69 -30.55 -22.87
CA TYR A 2 9.35 -29.22 -22.41
C TYR A 2 7.82 -29.07 -22.52
N TRP A 3 7.14 -28.92 -21.39
CA TRP A 3 5.74 -28.51 -21.37
C TRP A 3 5.71 -27.01 -21.65
N GLN A 4 5.25 -26.63 -22.85
CA GLN A 4 4.90 -25.25 -23.15
C GLN A 4 3.63 -24.92 -22.37
N PHE A 5 3.75 -24.11 -21.32
CA PHE A 5 2.60 -23.45 -20.72
C PHE A 5 2.00 -22.54 -21.82
N ASN A 6 0.85 -22.94 -22.34
CA ASN A 6 0.03 -22.05 -23.17
C ASN A 6 -0.42 -20.89 -22.27
N HIS A 7 0.21 -19.74 -22.43
CA HIS A 7 -0.21 -18.45 -21.86
C HIS A 7 -1.42 -17.89 -22.63
N GLN A 8 -2.47 -18.70 -22.77
CA GLN A 8 -3.75 -18.26 -23.32
C GLN A 8 -4.69 -17.99 -22.16
N SER A 9 -5.31 -16.81 -22.15
CA SER A 9 -6.40 -16.52 -21.23
C SER A 9 -7.50 -17.55 -21.38
N SER A 10 -8.09 -17.97 -20.27
CA SER A 10 -9.20 -18.92 -20.30
C SER A 10 -10.33 -18.37 -21.19
N PRO A 11 -10.93 -19.17 -22.08
CA PRO A 11 -12.06 -18.72 -22.89
C PRO A 11 -13.25 -18.22 -22.03
N GLN A 12 -13.30 -18.64 -20.76
CA GLN A 12 -14.30 -18.17 -19.79
C GLN A 12 -14.10 -16.69 -19.42
N ILE A 13 -12.86 -16.24 -19.12
CA ILE A 13 -12.62 -14.84 -18.73
C ILE A 13 -12.87 -13.90 -19.92
N GLU A 14 -12.51 -14.30 -21.14
CA GLU A 14 -12.79 -13.48 -22.34
C GLU A 14 -14.30 -13.32 -22.60
N THR A 15 -15.08 -14.37 -22.34
CA THR A 15 -16.54 -14.33 -22.50
C THR A 15 -17.18 -13.37 -21.50
N VAL A 16 -16.68 -13.36 -20.27
CA VAL A 16 -17.15 -12.45 -19.21
C VAL A 16 -16.75 -11.02 -19.51
N LEU A 17 -15.50 -10.79 -19.93
CA LEU A 17 -15.00 -9.46 -20.33
C LEU A 17 -15.72 -8.86 -21.55
N ALA A 18 -16.44 -9.67 -22.33
CA ALA A 18 -17.19 -9.20 -23.50
C ALA A 18 -18.61 -8.67 -23.17
N LYS A 19 -19.07 -8.79 -21.92
CA LYS A 19 -20.38 -8.29 -21.50
C LYS A 19 -20.40 -6.76 -21.46
N GLU A 20 -21.49 -6.15 -21.95
CA GLU A 20 -21.67 -4.69 -21.92
C GLU A 20 -21.86 -4.16 -20.48
N ASP A 21 -22.62 -4.86 -19.65
CA ASP A 21 -22.91 -4.50 -18.24
C ASP A 21 -22.05 -5.31 -17.25
N LEU A 22 -20.75 -5.44 -17.54
CA LEU A 22 -19.84 -6.22 -16.70
C LEU A 22 -19.66 -5.61 -15.31
N THR A 23 -19.86 -6.41 -14.27
CA THR A 23 -19.66 -6.03 -12.86
C THR A 23 -18.36 -6.56 -12.28
N LEU A 24 -17.83 -5.90 -11.22
CA LEU A 24 -16.66 -6.42 -10.49
C LEU A 24 -16.94 -7.81 -9.92
N SER A 25 -18.14 -8.04 -9.37
CA SER A 25 -18.54 -9.33 -8.81
C SER A 25 -18.32 -10.46 -9.81
N GLU A 26 -18.82 -10.31 -11.04
CA GLU A 26 -18.69 -11.34 -12.08
C GLU A 26 -17.24 -11.64 -12.44
N VAL A 27 -16.36 -10.63 -12.39
CA VAL A 27 -14.92 -10.80 -12.63
C VAL A 27 -14.25 -11.50 -11.45
N LEU A 28 -14.57 -11.13 -10.21
CA LEU A 28 -14.03 -11.77 -9.00
C LEU A 28 -14.51 -13.22 -8.84
N ASP A 29 -15.71 -13.54 -9.32
CA ASP A 29 -16.28 -14.89 -9.27
C ASP A 29 -15.63 -15.82 -10.32
N GLN A 30 -14.75 -15.33 -11.20
CA GLN A 30 -14.04 -16.16 -12.17
C GLN A 30 -12.98 -17.04 -11.51
N GLU A 31 -12.96 -18.32 -11.90
CA GLU A 31 -11.89 -19.23 -11.52
C GLU A 31 -10.55 -18.71 -12.05
N ASN A 32 -9.52 -18.77 -11.19
CA ASN A 32 -8.15 -18.37 -11.52
C ASN A 32 -7.97 -16.88 -11.90
N ILE A 33 -8.85 -15.98 -11.46
CA ILE A 33 -8.71 -14.52 -11.71
C ILE A 33 -7.32 -13.96 -11.39
N LEU A 34 -6.70 -14.43 -10.30
CA LEU A 34 -5.34 -14.03 -9.91
C LEU A 34 -4.24 -14.52 -10.87
N GLN A 35 -4.46 -15.66 -11.53
CA GLN A 35 -3.54 -16.17 -12.56
C GLN A 35 -3.72 -15.39 -13.86
N GLU A 36 -4.97 -15.11 -14.24
CA GLU A 36 -5.30 -14.30 -15.43
C GLU A 36 -4.73 -12.87 -15.32
N LEU A 37 -4.75 -12.27 -14.13
CA LEU A 37 -4.14 -10.97 -13.86
C LEU A 37 -2.61 -10.96 -14.02
N LYS A 38 -1.95 -12.09 -13.70
CA LYS A 38 -0.49 -12.24 -13.87
C LYS A 38 -0.09 -12.56 -15.30
N ASN A 39 -1.04 -13.01 -16.12
CA ASN A 39 -0.86 -13.20 -17.55
C ASN A 39 -1.11 -11.87 -18.29
N PRO A 40 -0.60 -11.69 -19.52
CA PRO A 40 -0.75 -10.46 -20.29
C PRO A 40 -2.18 -10.30 -20.86
N ASN A 41 -3.21 -10.31 -20.01
CA ASN A 41 -4.59 -10.02 -20.40
C ASN A 41 -4.88 -8.53 -20.30
N THR A 42 -4.63 -7.80 -21.39
CA THR A 42 -4.79 -6.34 -21.43
C THR A 42 -6.22 -5.90 -21.11
N LYS A 43 -7.25 -6.62 -21.56
CA LYS A 43 -8.65 -6.27 -21.29
C LYS A 43 -8.99 -6.38 -19.81
N LEU A 44 -8.50 -7.44 -19.15
CA LEU A 44 -8.72 -7.62 -17.72
C LEU A 44 -8.02 -6.52 -16.92
N ILE A 45 -6.79 -6.19 -17.27
CA ILE A 45 -6.05 -5.10 -16.62
C ILE A 45 -6.78 -3.77 -16.86
N GLU A 46 -7.25 -3.50 -18.08
CA GLU A 46 -8.04 -2.31 -18.40
C GLU A 46 -9.30 -2.21 -17.55
N PHE A 47 -10.03 -3.31 -17.37
CA PHE A 47 -11.21 -3.34 -16.52
C PHE A 47 -10.86 -3.08 -15.06
N ILE A 48 -9.91 -3.84 -14.48
CA ILE A 48 -9.53 -3.73 -13.06
C ILE A 48 -8.92 -2.37 -12.73
N THR A 49 -8.29 -1.69 -13.70
CA THR A 49 -7.69 -0.37 -13.48
C THR A 49 -8.64 0.81 -13.67
N ARG A 50 -9.92 0.56 -13.99
CA ARG A 50 -10.93 1.62 -13.99
C ARG A 50 -11.12 2.17 -12.57
N ASN A 51 -11.29 3.48 -12.47
CA ASN A 51 -11.39 4.15 -11.17
C ASN A 51 -12.58 3.66 -10.34
N ASP A 52 -13.75 3.43 -10.95
CA ASP A 52 -14.93 2.88 -10.27
C ASP A 52 -14.72 1.46 -9.75
N ILE A 53 -13.96 0.64 -10.49
CA ILE A 53 -13.63 -0.73 -10.09
C ILE A 53 -12.60 -0.74 -8.95
N LEU A 54 -11.58 0.11 -9.01
CA LEU A 54 -10.61 0.27 -7.92
C LEU A 54 -11.27 0.84 -6.66
N ASP A 55 -12.20 1.76 -6.82
CA ASP A 55 -13.00 2.32 -5.73
C ASP A 55 -13.82 1.23 -5.02
N GLU A 56 -14.45 0.33 -5.77
CA GLU A 56 -15.19 -0.83 -5.22
C GLU A 56 -14.24 -1.82 -4.54
N LEU A 57 -13.11 -2.17 -5.16
CA LEU A 57 -12.07 -3.03 -4.57
C LEU A 57 -11.52 -2.46 -3.25
N ILE A 58 -11.27 -1.15 -3.19
CA ILE A 58 -10.82 -0.47 -1.96
C ILE A 58 -11.91 -0.56 -0.89
N THR A 59 -13.18 -0.36 -1.25
CA THR A 59 -14.32 -0.51 -0.31
C THR A 59 -14.30 -1.87 0.37
N LEU A 60 -14.13 -2.93 -0.42
CA LEU A 60 -14.12 -4.31 0.08
C LEU A 60 -13.00 -4.57 1.09
N ILE A 61 -11.90 -3.82 1.07
CA ILE A 61 -10.77 -4.04 1.98
C ILE A 61 -10.72 -3.08 3.18
N ILE A 62 -11.54 -2.01 3.20
CA ILE A 62 -11.56 -1.03 4.30
C ILE A 62 -12.89 -0.97 5.07
N GLU A 63 -13.97 -1.52 4.50
CA GLU A 63 -15.29 -1.57 5.15
C GLU A 63 -15.62 -2.98 5.62
N GLU A 64 -16.23 -3.07 6.80
CA GLU A 64 -16.67 -4.36 7.33
C GLU A 64 -17.90 -4.86 6.55
N PRO A 65 -17.89 -6.12 6.06
CA PRO A 65 -19.06 -6.71 5.43
C PRO A 65 -20.23 -6.80 6.42
N SER A 66 -21.45 -6.85 5.89
CA SER A 66 -22.66 -7.03 6.72
C SER A 66 -22.53 -8.25 7.64
N GLU A 67 -22.93 -8.09 8.90
CA GLU A 67 -22.98 -9.18 9.89
C GLU A 67 -23.97 -10.29 9.52
N GLU A 68 -24.90 -10.00 8.60
CA GLU A 68 -25.86 -10.96 8.06
C GLU A 68 -25.22 -12.02 7.15
N ILE A 69 -24.01 -11.76 6.65
CA ILE A 69 -23.25 -12.71 5.85
C ILE A 69 -22.63 -13.77 6.78
N ASP A 70 -22.73 -15.04 6.37
CA ASP A 70 -22.15 -16.17 7.08
C ASP A 70 -20.68 -15.91 7.44
N GLU A 71 -20.31 -16.22 8.68
CA GLU A 71 -18.99 -15.89 9.25
C GLU A 71 -17.83 -16.47 8.42
N GLN A 72 -18.01 -17.65 7.81
CA GLN A 72 -16.97 -18.29 6.99
C GLN A 72 -16.78 -17.59 5.65
N GLU A 73 -17.83 -16.96 5.11
CA GLU A 73 -17.80 -16.28 3.81
C GLU A 73 -17.62 -14.76 3.95
N ARG A 74 -17.85 -14.21 5.14
CA ARG A 74 -17.96 -12.76 5.41
C ARG A 74 -16.84 -11.96 4.76
N TYR A 75 -15.60 -12.37 4.97
CA TYR A 75 -14.42 -11.68 4.44
C TYR A 75 -13.81 -12.33 3.20
N ARG A 76 -14.47 -13.31 2.56
CA ARG A 76 -13.90 -13.96 1.38
C ARG A 76 -13.69 -12.96 0.23
N ARG A 77 -14.69 -12.10 0.00
CA ARG A 77 -14.58 -11.02 -0.99
C ARG A 77 -13.50 -10.00 -0.64
N SER A 78 -13.40 -9.60 0.62
CA SER A 78 -12.33 -8.69 1.10
C SER A 78 -10.94 -9.28 0.90
N ASN A 79 -10.76 -10.57 1.20
CA ASN A 79 -9.50 -11.29 0.95
C ASN A 79 -9.14 -11.28 -0.54
N LEU A 80 -10.08 -11.67 -1.41
CA LEU A 80 -9.84 -11.73 -2.85
C LEU A 80 -9.57 -10.33 -3.43
N ALA A 81 -10.30 -9.31 -2.99
CA ALA A 81 -10.05 -7.92 -3.38
C ALA A 81 -8.63 -7.48 -2.99
N CYS A 82 -8.18 -7.81 -1.77
CA CYS A 82 -6.81 -7.54 -1.35
C CYS A 82 -5.78 -8.29 -2.23
N GLU A 83 -6.04 -9.55 -2.60
CA GLU A 83 -5.14 -10.30 -3.49
C GLU A 83 -5.06 -9.68 -4.89
N VAL A 84 -6.20 -9.23 -5.46
CA VAL A 84 -6.24 -8.51 -6.74
C VAL A 84 -5.42 -7.22 -6.65
N LEU A 85 -5.70 -6.38 -5.65
CA LEU A 85 -5.00 -5.12 -5.42
C LEU A 85 -3.49 -5.31 -5.19
N THR A 86 -3.08 -6.47 -4.64
CA THR A 86 -1.68 -6.78 -4.31
C THR A 86 -1.00 -7.72 -5.31
N THR A 87 -1.58 -7.93 -6.48
CA THR A 87 -1.00 -8.79 -7.55
C THR A 87 0.29 -8.21 -8.15
N ASP A 88 0.63 -6.94 -7.85
CA ASP A 88 1.85 -6.25 -8.28
C ASP A 88 2.00 -6.14 -9.79
N ILE A 89 1.00 -5.49 -10.40
CA ILE A 89 0.98 -5.16 -11.82
C ILE A 89 1.31 -3.67 -11.94
N PRO A 90 2.33 -3.25 -12.70
CA PRO A 90 2.75 -1.84 -12.76
C PRO A 90 1.60 -0.87 -13.05
N ARG A 91 0.77 -1.16 -14.06
CA ARG A 91 -0.38 -0.33 -14.43
C ARG A 91 -1.43 -0.23 -13.32
N LEU A 92 -1.59 -1.30 -12.54
CA LEU A 92 -2.48 -1.32 -11.38
C LEU A 92 -1.92 -0.47 -10.24
N ASN A 93 -0.64 -0.64 -9.93
CA ASN A 93 0.03 0.13 -8.88
C ASN A 93 0.02 1.65 -9.21
N GLU A 94 0.26 2.02 -10.46
CA GLU A 94 0.14 3.40 -10.95
C GLU A 94 -1.28 3.93 -10.78
N SER A 95 -2.29 3.18 -11.20
CA SER A 95 -3.70 3.58 -11.05
C SER A 95 -4.12 3.71 -9.58
N LEU A 96 -3.67 2.80 -8.72
CA LEU A 96 -3.93 2.84 -7.27
C LEU A 96 -3.28 4.02 -6.56
N SER A 97 -2.22 4.59 -7.14
CA SER A 97 -1.57 5.79 -6.59
C SER A 97 -2.32 7.09 -6.91
N ASP A 98 -3.45 7.03 -7.62
CA ASP A 98 -4.31 8.19 -7.83
C ASP A 98 -4.78 8.81 -6.51
N PHE A 99 -4.83 10.15 -6.48
CA PHE A 99 -5.13 10.91 -5.28
C PHE A 99 -6.52 10.59 -4.68
N SER A 100 -7.54 10.35 -5.51
CA SER A 100 -8.89 10.03 -5.05
C SER A 100 -8.95 8.66 -4.39
N LEU A 101 -8.28 7.66 -4.99
CA LEU A 101 -8.21 6.30 -4.49
C LEU A 101 -7.37 6.22 -3.21
N LEU A 102 -6.21 6.91 -3.16
CA LEU A 102 -5.43 7.05 -1.94
C LEU A 102 -6.22 7.75 -0.83
N THR A 103 -7.01 8.77 -1.16
CA THR A 103 -7.89 9.44 -0.18
C THR A 103 -8.90 8.46 0.41
N LYS A 104 -9.50 7.60 -0.43
CA LYS A 104 -10.45 6.58 0.03
C LYS A 104 -9.76 5.52 0.88
N LEU A 105 -8.68 4.92 0.39
CA LEU A 105 -7.91 3.91 1.10
C LEU A 105 -7.47 4.42 2.48
N TYR A 106 -6.91 5.63 2.53
CA TYR A 106 -6.43 6.25 3.77
C TYR A 106 -7.55 6.66 4.72
N SER A 107 -8.80 6.76 4.24
CA SER A 107 -9.95 7.06 5.11
C SER A 107 -10.18 5.99 6.17
N PHE A 108 -9.69 4.76 5.96
CA PHE A 108 -9.69 3.68 6.94
C PHE A 108 -9.12 4.10 8.30
N LEU A 109 -8.02 4.87 8.30
CA LEU A 109 -7.37 5.33 9.54
C LEU A 109 -8.17 6.39 10.30
N LYS A 110 -9.25 6.94 9.72
CA LYS A 110 -10.12 7.89 10.42
C LYS A 110 -11.04 7.22 11.43
N GLN A 111 -11.22 5.90 11.34
CA GLN A 111 -12.02 5.13 12.30
C GLN A 111 -11.43 5.27 13.72
N GLU A 112 -12.26 5.06 14.74
CA GLU A 112 -11.78 4.99 16.12
C GLU A 112 -11.11 3.64 16.38
N PRO A 113 -10.05 3.58 17.20
CA PRO A 113 -9.43 2.31 17.56
C PRO A 113 -10.38 1.51 18.47
N PRO A 114 -10.32 0.17 18.44
CA PRO A 114 -9.44 -0.63 17.60
C PRO A 114 -9.96 -0.78 16.17
N LEU A 115 -9.05 -0.86 15.20
CA LEU A 115 -9.38 -1.26 13.83
C LEU A 115 -9.61 -2.77 13.76
N ASN A 116 -10.45 -3.21 12.82
CA ASN A 116 -10.55 -4.62 12.48
C ASN A 116 -9.16 -5.14 12.04
N PRO A 117 -8.55 -6.13 12.73
CA PRO A 117 -7.18 -6.56 12.44
C PRO A 117 -7.00 -7.13 11.04
N LEU A 118 -8.03 -7.79 10.49
CA LEU A 118 -7.98 -8.37 9.15
C LEU A 118 -8.01 -7.28 8.09
N LEU A 119 -8.93 -6.33 8.18
CA LEU A 119 -8.99 -5.19 7.24
C LEU A 119 -7.73 -4.31 7.36
N ALA A 120 -7.21 -4.11 8.58
CA ALA A 120 -5.95 -3.43 8.79
C ALA A 120 -4.78 -4.13 8.09
N SER A 121 -4.80 -5.48 8.02
CA SER A 121 -3.83 -6.24 7.26
C SER A 121 -3.96 -6.02 5.74
N PHE A 122 -5.18 -5.92 5.20
CA PHE A 122 -5.39 -5.63 3.77
C PHE A 122 -4.99 -4.21 3.40
N PHE A 123 -5.39 -3.23 4.22
CA PHE A 123 -4.95 -1.84 4.12
C PHE A 123 -3.42 -1.74 4.12
N SER A 124 -2.78 -2.35 5.13
CA SER A 124 -1.32 -2.34 5.30
C SER A 124 -0.61 -2.98 4.12
N ARG A 125 -1.09 -4.14 3.63
CA ARG A 125 -0.54 -4.82 2.46
C ARG A 125 -0.65 -3.95 1.20
N THR A 126 -1.80 -3.31 1.00
CA THR A 126 -2.05 -2.48 -0.20
C THR A 126 -1.17 -1.23 -0.21
N LEU A 127 -1.05 -0.50 0.89
CA LEU A 127 -0.11 0.64 0.96
C LEU A 127 1.35 0.20 0.91
N SER A 128 1.70 -0.92 1.56
CA SER A 128 3.07 -1.47 1.53
C SER A 128 3.52 -1.75 0.10
N LEU A 129 2.63 -2.25 -0.76
CA LEU A 129 2.93 -2.49 -2.18
C LEU A 129 3.41 -1.23 -2.91
N LEU A 130 2.88 -0.05 -2.54
CA LEU A 130 3.19 1.21 -3.21
C LEU A 130 4.48 1.87 -2.69
N ILE A 131 4.87 1.59 -1.44
CA ILE A 131 6.02 2.24 -0.77
C ILE A 131 7.26 1.35 -0.66
N CYS A 132 7.11 0.02 -0.66
CA CYS A 132 8.20 -0.95 -0.57
C CYS A 132 8.57 -1.46 -1.97
N ARG A 133 9.87 -1.39 -2.31
CA ARG A 133 10.35 -1.88 -3.61
C ARG A 133 10.48 -3.40 -3.61
N LYS A 134 10.10 -4.07 -4.70
CA LYS A 134 10.54 -5.45 -4.96
C LYS A 134 11.83 -5.51 -5.75
N SER A 135 12.62 -6.56 -5.55
CA SER A 135 13.95 -6.71 -6.17
C SER A 135 13.92 -6.63 -7.70
N ASP A 136 12.88 -7.18 -8.32
CA ASP A 136 12.64 -7.27 -9.76
C ASP A 136 11.77 -6.13 -10.32
N GLN A 137 11.26 -5.24 -9.46
CA GLN A 137 10.44 -4.11 -9.87
C GLN A 137 11.28 -3.07 -10.62
N ASN A 138 10.69 -2.50 -11.68
CA ASN A 138 11.28 -1.37 -12.37
C ASN A 138 11.50 -0.18 -11.41
N TRP A 139 12.74 0.31 -11.33
CA TRP A 139 13.12 1.38 -10.41
C TRP A 139 12.32 2.68 -10.61
N TYR A 140 12.06 3.08 -11.86
CA TYR A 140 11.33 4.30 -12.15
C TYR A 140 9.85 4.19 -11.80
N SER A 141 9.22 3.05 -12.09
CA SER A 141 7.84 2.78 -11.68
C SER A 141 7.71 2.80 -10.16
N TYR A 142 8.63 2.14 -9.43
CA TYR A 142 8.68 2.20 -7.97
C TYR A 142 8.83 3.64 -7.45
N GLN A 143 9.80 4.38 -8.01
CA GLN A 143 10.06 5.76 -7.59
C GLN A 143 8.84 6.65 -7.81
N PHE A 144 8.15 6.49 -8.93
CA PHE A 144 6.93 7.24 -9.24
C PHE A 144 5.81 6.93 -8.24
N THR A 145 5.48 5.66 -8.01
CA THR A 145 4.39 5.29 -7.10
C THR A 145 4.71 5.68 -5.66
N CYS A 146 5.93 5.41 -5.19
CA CYS A 146 6.36 5.72 -3.83
C CYS A 146 6.35 7.24 -3.57
N LEU A 147 6.88 8.04 -4.51
CA LEU A 147 6.85 9.50 -4.40
C LEU A 147 5.41 10.03 -4.37
N THR A 148 4.53 9.49 -5.22
CA THR A 148 3.11 9.88 -5.26
C THR A 148 2.43 9.61 -3.91
N VAL A 149 2.73 8.48 -3.26
CA VAL A 149 2.21 8.19 -1.91
C VAL A 149 2.80 9.14 -0.87
N ILE A 150 4.10 9.43 -0.90
CA ILE A 150 4.72 10.39 0.03
C ILE A 150 4.11 11.78 -0.12
N ASP A 151 3.95 12.27 -1.35
CA ASP A 151 3.35 13.58 -1.63
C ASP A 151 1.87 13.62 -1.23
N PHE A 152 1.15 12.52 -1.44
CA PHE A 152 -0.20 12.36 -0.90
C PHE A 152 -0.18 12.50 0.64
N LEU A 153 0.66 11.76 1.36
CA LEU A 153 0.72 11.84 2.83
C LEU A 153 1.05 13.26 3.31
N LYS A 154 2.01 13.94 2.66
CA LYS A 154 2.39 15.34 2.91
C LYS A 154 1.23 16.32 2.73
N SER A 155 0.38 16.08 1.73
CA SER A 155 -0.75 16.95 1.42
C SER A 155 -1.92 16.83 2.42
N ARG A 156 -1.92 15.80 3.27
CA ARG A 156 -2.99 15.50 4.21
C ARG A 156 -2.61 15.95 5.60
N GLU A 157 -3.42 16.85 6.17
CA GLU A 157 -3.26 17.27 7.56
C GLU A 157 -3.37 16.07 8.52
N ASN A 158 -2.47 16.02 9.51
CA ASN A 158 -2.44 14.99 10.56
C ASN A 158 -2.32 13.54 10.03
N SER A 159 -1.82 13.32 8.81
CA SER A 159 -1.66 11.97 8.25
C SER A 159 -0.76 11.09 9.13
N LEU A 160 0.41 11.59 9.53
CA LEU A 160 1.29 10.87 10.43
C LEU A 160 0.60 10.53 11.76
N LYS A 161 -0.13 11.49 12.35
CA LYS A 161 -0.87 11.27 13.60
C LYS A 161 -1.96 10.21 13.47
N LEU A 162 -2.60 10.07 12.31
CA LEU A 162 -3.57 8.99 12.05
C LEU A 162 -2.90 7.61 12.06
N LEU A 163 -1.68 7.48 11.51
CA LEU A 163 -0.92 6.22 11.65
C LEU A 163 -0.57 5.94 13.12
N LEU A 164 -0.08 6.97 13.84
CA LEU A 164 0.33 6.86 15.25
C LEU A 164 -0.85 6.56 16.19
N LYS A 165 -2.06 7.03 15.86
CA LYS A 165 -3.32 6.72 16.56
C LYS A 165 -3.55 5.21 16.63
N HIS A 166 -3.11 4.47 15.63
CA HIS A 166 -3.44 3.06 15.42
C HIS A 166 -2.29 2.08 15.66
N LEU A 167 -1.18 2.51 16.29
CA LEU A 167 -0.02 1.64 16.55
C LEU A 167 -0.34 0.37 17.37
N GLY A 168 -1.48 0.32 18.07
CA GLY A 168 -1.92 -0.89 18.79
C GLY A 168 -2.28 -2.03 17.84
N THR A 169 -2.59 -1.72 16.57
CA THR A 169 -2.89 -2.72 15.54
C THR A 169 -1.60 -3.12 14.83
N SER A 170 -1.20 -4.39 14.94
CA SER A 170 0.11 -4.88 14.45
C SER A 170 0.37 -4.56 12.97
N ALA A 171 -0.65 -4.67 12.12
CA ALA A 171 -0.53 -4.36 10.70
C ALA A 171 -0.22 -2.88 10.42
N ILE A 172 -0.73 -1.96 11.25
CA ILE A 172 -0.48 -0.52 11.11
C ILE A 172 0.89 -0.15 11.69
N MET A 173 1.29 -0.77 12.81
CA MET A 173 2.64 -0.65 13.34
C MET A 173 3.69 -1.09 12.31
N ASP A 174 3.51 -2.27 11.69
CA ASP A 174 4.38 -2.78 10.63
C ASP A 174 4.43 -1.84 9.41
N LEU A 175 3.28 -1.34 8.95
CA LEU A 175 3.24 -0.34 7.87
C LEU A 175 4.01 0.93 8.21
N THR A 176 3.85 1.44 9.44
CA THR A 176 4.52 2.66 9.90
C THR A 176 6.03 2.46 9.94
N LEU A 177 6.48 1.30 10.42
CA LEU A 177 7.90 0.93 10.41
C LEU A 177 8.44 0.80 8.99
N LYS A 178 7.69 0.17 8.08
CA LYS A 178 8.06 0.04 6.66
C LYS A 178 8.19 1.40 5.97
N LEU A 179 7.27 2.33 6.22
CA LEU A 179 7.34 3.68 5.69
C LEU A 179 8.67 4.34 6.08
N ILE A 180 9.07 4.26 7.35
CA ILE A 180 10.30 4.87 7.85
C ILE A 180 11.55 4.13 7.34
N THR A 181 11.52 2.80 7.30
CA THR A 181 12.74 2.00 7.16
C THR A 181 12.99 1.44 5.75
N GLN A 182 11.94 1.26 4.94
CA GLN A 182 11.97 0.50 3.68
C GLN A 182 11.73 1.33 2.42
N VAL A 183 11.55 2.65 2.50
CA VAL A 183 11.62 3.50 1.30
C VAL A 183 13.05 3.46 0.75
N GLU A 184 13.23 3.09 -0.52
CA GLU A 184 14.56 3.01 -1.14
C GLU A 184 14.91 4.30 -1.88
N GLY A 185 16.21 4.58 -2.06
CA GLY A 185 16.70 5.72 -2.84
C GLY A 185 16.93 6.97 -2.00
N ASP A 186 18.14 7.52 -2.08
CA ASP A 186 18.62 8.56 -1.16
C ASP A 186 17.78 9.84 -1.20
N ALA A 187 17.36 10.28 -2.39
CA ALA A 187 16.52 11.46 -2.56
C ALA A 187 15.10 11.25 -1.99
N MET A 188 14.48 10.09 -2.21
CA MET A 188 13.15 9.78 -1.66
C MET A 188 13.21 9.65 -0.14
N GLN A 189 14.24 8.97 0.37
CA GLN A 189 14.50 8.91 1.81
C GLN A 189 14.75 10.29 2.41
N GLN A 190 15.45 11.22 1.73
CA GLN A 190 15.58 12.60 2.23
C GLN A 190 14.24 13.30 2.29
N ASN A 191 13.48 13.24 1.18
CA ASN A 191 12.15 13.85 1.10
C ASN A 191 11.20 13.33 2.19
N LEU A 192 11.26 12.04 2.50
CA LEU A 192 10.49 11.44 3.58
C LEU A 192 10.93 11.95 4.96
N VAL A 193 12.24 11.90 5.25
CA VAL A 193 12.77 12.33 6.56
C VAL A 193 12.50 13.81 6.83
N ASP A 194 12.68 14.68 5.85
CA ASP A 194 12.38 16.12 5.97
C ASP A 194 10.91 16.35 6.36
N TRP A 195 10.00 15.53 5.82
CA TRP A 195 8.59 15.60 6.18
C TRP A 195 8.30 15.04 7.57
N LEU A 196 8.87 13.88 7.93
CA LEU A 196 8.72 13.31 9.27
C LEU A 196 9.26 14.25 10.37
N GLU A 197 10.33 15.00 10.07
CA GLU A 197 10.83 16.06 10.95
C GLU A 197 9.85 17.23 11.04
N SER A 198 9.29 17.69 9.92
CA SER A 198 8.29 18.76 9.90
C SER A 198 6.99 18.41 10.63
N GLU A 199 6.64 17.11 10.69
CA GLU A 199 5.50 16.58 11.44
C GLU A 199 5.86 16.21 12.90
N GLU A 200 7.06 16.53 13.35
CA GLU A 200 7.55 16.26 14.71
C GLU A 200 7.37 14.79 15.12
N LEU A 201 7.77 13.85 14.24
CA LEU A 201 7.59 12.40 14.45
C LEU A 201 8.05 11.94 15.84
N ILE A 202 9.24 12.35 16.27
CA ILE A 202 9.82 11.89 17.54
C ILE A 202 8.99 12.38 18.73
N GLN A 203 8.57 13.64 18.70
CA GLN A 203 7.71 14.26 19.71
C GLN A 203 6.35 13.54 19.75
N SER A 204 5.76 13.32 18.58
CA SER A 204 4.49 12.61 18.44
C SER A 204 4.56 11.17 18.98
N ILE A 205 5.68 10.47 18.81
CA ILE A 205 5.91 9.15 19.42
C ILE A 205 6.06 9.27 20.94
N ILE A 206 6.79 10.27 21.44
CA ILE A 206 6.99 10.49 22.88
C ILE A 206 5.66 10.76 23.60
N GLU A 207 4.74 11.49 22.96
CA GLU A 207 3.39 11.75 23.49
C GLU A 207 2.60 10.46 23.76
N LEU A 208 2.89 9.37 23.05
CA LEU A 208 2.23 8.08 23.24
C LEU A 208 2.59 7.40 24.58
N PHE A 209 3.65 7.82 25.27
CA PHE A 209 3.98 7.31 26.61
C PHE A 209 3.15 7.93 27.74
N HIS A 210 2.17 8.78 27.41
CA HIS A 210 1.26 9.31 28.42
C HIS A 210 0.52 8.17 29.14
N PRO A 211 0.35 8.21 30.49
CA PRO A 211 -0.29 7.14 31.27
C PRO A 211 -1.75 6.79 30.91
N ARG A 212 -2.36 7.53 29.97
CA ARG A 212 -3.73 7.29 29.48
C ARG A 212 -3.76 6.44 28.21
N ILE A 213 -2.62 6.23 27.58
CA ILE A 213 -2.48 5.37 26.40
C ILE A 213 -2.28 3.93 26.89
N ASP A 214 -2.87 2.97 26.19
CA ASP A 214 -2.76 1.55 26.55
C ASP A 214 -1.33 1.01 26.37
N SER A 215 -1.04 -0.05 27.12
CA SER A 215 0.30 -0.64 27.20
C SER A 215 0.80 -1.22 25.87
N ASP A 216 -0.10 -1.71 25.02
CA ASP A 216 0.26 -2.30 23.73
C ASP A 216 0.72 -1.21 22.77
N ARG A 217 -0.02 -0.09 22.70
CA ARG A 217 0.40 1.11 21.96
C ARG A 217 1.70 1.69 22.48
N GLN A 218 1.90 1.76 23.80
CA GLN A 218 3.16 2.23 24.38
C GLN A 218 4.35 1.35 24.02
N SER A 219 4.16 0.03 24.02
CA SER A 219 5.20 -0.94 23.65
C SER A 219 5.59 -0.79 22.17
N ASN A 220 4.58 -0.67 21.29
CA ASN A 220 4.81 -0.44 19.87
C ASN A 220 5.45 0.92 19.59
N ALA A 221 5.08 1.98 20.33
CA ALA A 221 5.71 3.28 20.26
C ALA A 221 7.20 3.23 20.67
N ALA A 222 7.54 2.48 21.71
CA ALA A 222 8.94 2.28 22.12
C ALA A 222 9.78 1.59 21.05
N GLN A 223 9.23 0.55 20.41
CA GLN A 223 9.90 -0.13 19.31
C GLN A 223 10.09 0.81 18.11
N LEU A 224 9.03 1.54 17.73
CA LEU A 224 9.06 2.50 16.63
C LEU A 224 10.12 3.58 16.86
N LEU A 225 10.22 4.11 18.08
CA LEU A 225 11.21 5.10 18.46
C LEU A 225 12.64 4.55 18.31
N CYS A 226 12.89 3.35 18.84
CA CYS A 226 14.20 2.71 18.76
C CYS A 226 14.65 2.49 17.31
N ASP A 227 13.77 1.95 16.47
CA ASP A 227 14.07 1.67 15.08
C ASP A 227 14.22 2.94 14.24
N SER A 228 13.41 3.97 14.51
CA SER A 228 13.54 5.28 13.86
C SER A 228 14.91 5.90 14.15
N ILE A 229 15.33 5.93 15.43
CA ILE A 229 16.65 6.45 15.82
C ILE A 229 17.77 5.66 15.15
N ARG A 230 17.66 4.32 15.12
CA ARG A 230 18.66 3.47 14.45
C ARG A 230 18.77 3.82 12.97
N LYS A 231 17.64 3.86 12.26
CA LYS A 231 17.57 4.14 10.83
C LYS A 231 18.13 5.53 10.49
N PHE A 232 17.77 6.55 11.26
CA PHE A 232 18.25 7.91 11.00
C PHE A 232 19.77 8.03 11.25
N ARG A 233 20.31 7.37 12.28
CA ARG A 233 21.77 7.35 12.53
C ARG A 233 22.56 6.62 11.44
N GLU A 234 22.06 5.48 10.97
CA GLU A 234 22.72 4.73 9.89
C GLU A 234 22.92 5.59 8.64
N ARG A 235 21.98 6.49 8.36
CA ARG A 235 22.04 7.45 7.26
C ARG A 235 23.08 8.54 7.47
N GLU A 236 23.19 9.10 8.68
CA GLU A 236 24.21 10.11 8.99
C GLU A 236 25.63 9.57 8.86
N ILE A 237 25.83 8.29 9.20
CA ILE A 237 27.14 7.62 9.15
C ILE A 237 27.51 7.20 7.71
N ASN A 238 26.53 6.83 6.89
CA ASN A 238 26.73 6.43 5.50
C ASN A 238 26.04 7.38 4.52
N PRO A 239 26.51 8.64 4.38
CA PRO A 239 26.08 9.49 3.29
C PRO A 239 26.67 8.90 2.00
N LYS A 240 25.93 7.99 1.33
CA LYS A 240 26.34 7.50 0.02
C LYS A 240 26.56 8.72 -0.88
N GLU A 241 27.75 8.82 -1.48
CA GLU A 241 28.13 9.93 -2.35
C GLU A 241 27.06 10.12 -3.43
N ASN A 242 26.41 11.29 -3.43
CA ASN A 242 25.63 11.75 -4.57
C ASN A 242 26.50 11.63 -5.83
N PRO A 243 26.17 10.81 -6.84
CA PRO A 243 26.73 11.02 -8.15
C PRO A 243 26.16 12.35 -8.63
N LYS A 244 26.93 13.43 -8.47
CA LYS A 244 26.64 14.69 -9.15
C LYS A 244 26.45 14.34 -10.63
N PRO A 245 25.37 14.77 -11.30
CA PRO A 245 25.28 14.60 -12.73
C PRO A 245 26.51 15.29 -13.32
N GLU A 246 27.41 14.53 -13.92
CA GLU A 246 28.55 15.06 -14.65
C GLU A 246 27.98 16.06 -15.66
N SER A 247 28.24 17.33 -15.42
CA SER A 247 28.03 18.38 -16.39
C SER A 247 28.82 17.98 -17.64
N ARG A 248 28.12 17.44 -18.65
CA ARG A 248 28.66 17.31 -20.00
C ARG A 248 29.10 18.70 -20.42
N LYS A 249 30.40 18.96 -20.31
CA LYS A 249 31.04 20.09 -20.98
C LYS A 249 30.87 19.82 -22.47
N ILE A 250 29.87 20.48 -23.05
CA ILE A 250 29.78 20.64 -24.49
C ILE A 250 31.03 21.43 -24.88
N LYS A 251 31.94 20.77 -25.59
CA LYS A 251 32.93 21.41 -26.45
C LYS A 251 32.45 21.28 -27.88
#